data_AF-A0A367FGT8-F1
#
_entry.id   AF-A0A367FGT8-F1
#
_cell.length_a   1.000
_cell.length_b   1.000
_cell.length_c   1.000
_cell.angle_alpha   90.00
_cell.angle_beta   90.00
_cell.angle_gamma   90.00
#
_symmetry.space_group_name_H-M   'P 1'
#
loop_
_entity.id
_entity.type
_entity.pdbx_description
1 polymer ?
#
loop_
_entity_poly.entity_id
_entity_poly.type
_entity_poly.pdbx_seq_one_letter_code
_entity_poly.pdbx_strand_id
1 'polypeptide(L)' 'MWKRGLNWAAVTLVAVFGLLWLGVVVFAATATSGWLRTIQALFSLFLIGWAIRKSVHLIRTAT' A
#
# COMPACT_ATOMS: atom_id res chain seq x y z
N MET A 1 21.51 -12.70 -1.51
CA MET A 1 20.70 -12.08 -0.43
C MET A 1 20.18 -10.67 -0.77
N TRP A 2 20.87 -9.89 -1.61
CA TRP A 2 20.47 -8.53 -2.03
C TRP A 2 19.05 -8.41 -2.63
N LYS A 3 18.66 -9.30 -3.56
CA LYS A 3 17.33 -9.29 -4.18
C LYS A 3 16.19 -9.48 -3.17
N ARG A 4 16.43 -10.23 -2.09
CA ARG A 4 15.44 -10.45 -1.03
C ARG A 4 15.24 -9.19 -0.19
N GLY A 5 16.32 -8.52 0.18
CA GLY A 5 16.27 -7.22 0.88
C GLY A 5 15.57 -6.15 0.05
N LEU A 6 15.89 -6.06 -1.24
CA LEU A 6 15.24 -5.11 -2.16
C LEU A 6 13.73 -5.36 -2.32
N ASN A 7 13.31 -6.63 -2.41
CA ASN A 7 11.89 -6.97 -2.47
C ASN A 7 11.15 -6.56 -1.18
N TRP A 8 11.76 -6.76 -0.02
CA TRP A 8 11.19 -6.31 1.25
C TRP A 8 11.10 -4.79 1.33
N ALA A 9 12.15 -4.08 0.94
CA ALA A 9 12.14 -2.61 0.90
C ALA A 9 11.02 -2.06 -0.02
N ALA A 10 10.85 -2.66 -1.20
CA ALA A 10 9.78 -2.28 -2.13
C ALA A 10 8.39 -2.52 -1.53
N VAL A 11 8.16 -3.67 -0.89
CA VAL A 11 6.88 -3.98 -0.24
C VAL A 11 6.59 -3.01 0.91
N THR A 12 7.57 -2.71 1.75
CA THR A 12 7.43 -1.74 2.85
C THR A 12 7.11 -0.34 2.31
N LEU A 13 7.77 0.09 1.25
CA LEU A 13 7.52 1.39 0.62
C LEU A 13 6.09 1.48 0.08
N VAL A 14 5.60 0.44 -0.60
CA VAL A 14 4.22 0.38 -1.10
C VAL A 14 3.21 0.40 0.06
N ALA A 15 3.48 -0.32 1.15
CA ALA A 15 2.60 -0.33 2.32
C ALA A 15 2.51 1.05 2.99
N VAL A 16 3.65 1.70 3.21
CA VAL A 16 3.72 3.04 3.81
C VAL A 16 3.04 4.06 2.90
N PHE A 17 3.31 4.01 1.60
CA PHE A 17 2.67 4.89 0.63
C PHE A 17 1.14 4.71 0.63
N GLY A 18 0.65 3.46 0.60
CA GLY A 18 -0.78 3.18 0.65
C GLY A 18 -1.45 3.70 1.93
N LEU A 19 -0.79 3.57 3.07
CA LEU A 19 -1.29 4.09 4.35
C LEU A 19 -1.33 5.63 4.38
N LEU A 20 -0.25 6.28 3.93
CA LEU A 20 -0.18 7.75 3.86
C LEU A 20 -1.21 8.30 2.87
N TRP A 21 -1.35 7.67 1.70
CA TRP A 21 -2.31 8.08 0.68
C TRP A 21 -3.75 7.95 1.19
N LEU A 22 -4.08 6.88 1.91
CA LEU A 22 -5.39 6.76 2.55
C LEU A 22 -5.63 7.91 3.54
N GLY A 23 -4.62 8.28 4.33
CA GLY A 23 -4.67 9.46 5.20
C GLY A 23 -4.95 10.75 4.44
N VAL A 24 -4.27 10.98 3.30
CA VAL A 24 -4.53 12.14 2.42
C VAL A 24 -5.96 12.15 1.92
N VAL A 25 -6.48 11.00 1.47
CA VAL A 25 -7.86 10.89 0.97
C VAL A 25 -8.88 11.21 2.05
N VAL A 26 -8.63 10.79 3.30
CA VAL A 26 -9.53 11.03 4.43
C VAL A 26 -9.45 12.48 4.92
N PHE A 27 -8.26 13.03 5.09
CA PHE A 27 -8.06 14.30 5.80
C PHE A 27 -7.76 15.50 4.91
N ALA A 28 -7.10 15.32 3.78
CA ALA A 28 -6.59 16.41 2.94
C ALA A 28 -7.34 16.60 1.61
N ALA A 29 -7.98 15.57 1.08
CA ALA A 29 -8.71 15.61 -0.20
C ALA A 29 -10.10 16.26 -0.10
N THR A 30 -10.23 17.39 0.58
CA THR A 30 -11.52 18.05 0.86
C THR A 30 -12.16 18.70 -0.38
N ALA A 31 -11.35 19.14 -1.34
CA ALA A 31 -11.81 19.71 -2.61
C ALA A 31 -12.12 18.66 -3.69
N THR A 32 -11.86 17.37 -3.44
CA THR A 32 -12.11 16.28 -4.39
C THR A 32 -13.55 15.77 -4.27
N SER A 33 -14.20 15.47 -5.40
CA SER A 33 -15.56 14.93 -5.39
C SER A 33 -15.64 13.62 -4.59
N GLY A 34 -16.77 13.37 -3.93
CA GLY A 34 -16.95 12.17 -3.09
C GLY A 34 -16.67 10.87 -3.84
N TRP A 35 -17.09 10.78 -5.10
CA TRP A 35 -16.83 9.61 -5.95
C TRP A 35 -15.33 9.37 -6.22
N LEU A 36 -14.57 10.43 -6.50
CA LEU A 36 -13.13 10.34 -6.70
C LEU A 36 -12.41 9.96 -5.40
N ARG A 37 -12.86 10.46 -4.24
CA ARG A 37 -12.32 10.05 -2.94
C ARG A 37 -12.55 8.56 -2.68
N THR A 38 -13.72 8.02 -3.00
CA THR A 38 -14.00 6.59 -2.89
C THR A 38 -13.05 5.76 -3.75
N ILE A 39 -12.84 6.13 -5.02
CA ILE A 39 -11.91 5.43 -5.91
C ILE A 39 -10.47 5.49 -5.36
N GLN A 40 -10.03 6.66 -4.89
CA GLN A 40 -8.70 6.81 -4.29
C GLN A 40 -8.53 6.00 -2.99
N ALA A 41 -9.56 5.91 -2.16
CA ALA A 41 -9.56 5.08 -0.96
C ALA A 41 -9.46 3.59 -1.31
N LEU A 42 -10.25 3.12 -2.28
CA LEU A 42 -10.19 1.75 -2.78
C LEU A 42 -8.81 1.42 -3.37
N PHE A 43 -8.20 2.34 -4.10
CA PHE A 43 -6.84 2.18 -4.60
C PHE A 43 -5.83 2.05 -3.45
N SER A 44 -5.95 2.88 -2.40
CA SER A 44 -5.10 2.79 -1.21
C SER A 44 -5.23 1.42 -0.52
N LEU A 45 -6.47 0.98 -0.29
CA LEU A 45 -6.79 -0.32 0.29
C LEU A 45 -6.23 -1.48 -0.54
N PHE A 46 -6.31 -1.38 -1.87
CA PHE A 46 -5.73 -2.35 -2.78
C PHE A 46 -4.21 -2.44 -2.62
N LEU A 47 -3.50 -1.31 -2.54
CA LEU A 47 -2.05 -1.30 -2.34
C LEU A 47 -1.64 -1.94 -1.00
N ILE A 48 -2.37 -1.61 0.08
CA ILE A 48 -2.12 -2.18 1.40
C ILE A 48 -2.37 -3.70 1.37
N GLY A 49 -3.50 -4.13 0.82
CA GLY A 49 -3.84 -5.55 0.69
C GLY A 49 -2.82 -6.33 -0.16
N TRP A 50 -2.37 -5.74 -1.27
CA TRP A 50 -1.32 -6.31 -2.11
C TRP A 50 0.01 -6.44 -1.34
N ALA A 51 0.40 -5.41 -0.59
CA ALA A 51 1.63 -5.43 0.20
C ALA A 51 1.58 -6.53 1.27
N ILE A 52 0.47 -6.67 2.00
CA ILE A 52 0.26 -7.74 2.99
C ILE A 52 0.40 -9.12 2.32
N ARG A 53 -0.31 -9.34 1.20
CA ARG A 53 -0.22 -10.60 0.44
C ARG A 53 1.23 -10.89 0.02
N LYS A 54 1.97 -9.88 -0.43
CA LYS A 54 3.35 -10.05 -0.86
C LYS A 54 4.29 -10.33 0.31
N SER A 55 4.13 -9.66 1.44
CA SER A 55 4.86 -9.96 2.68
C SER A 55 4.66 -11.40 3.11
N VAL A 56 3.40 -11.90 3.14
CA VAL A 56 3.10 -13.31 3.46
C VAL A 56 3.81 -14.25 2.50
N HIS A 57 3.79 -13.96 1.19
CA HIS A 57 4.48 -14.77 0.19
C HIS A 57 6.00 -14.79 0.41
N LEU A 58 6.62 -13.64 0.70
CA LEU A 58 8.06 -13.53 0.97
C LEU A 58 8.48 -14.27 2.25
N ILE A 59 7.63 -14.29 3.27
CA ILE A 59 7.86 -15.07 4.50
C ILE A 59 7.83 -16.56 4.18
N ARG A 60 6.80 -17.02 3.45
CA ARG A 60 6.63 -18.44 3.09
C ARG A 60 7.72 -18.99 2.16
N THR A 61 8.35 -18.14 1.36
CA THR A 61 9.48 -18.55 0.50
C THR A 61 10.84 -18.40 1.18
N ALA A 62 10.88 -17.90 2.42
CA ALA A 62 12.09 -17.79 3.21
C ALA A 62 12.29 -18.97 4.19
N THR A 63 11.22 -19.69 4.52
CA THR A 63 11.21 -21.01 5.21
C THR A 63 11.36 -22.13 4.20
#